data_AF-A0A1F3PMK5-F1
#
_entry.id   AF-A0A1F3PMK5-F1
#
_cell.length_a   1.000
_cell.length_b   1.000
_cell.length_c   1.000
_cell.angle_alpha   90.00
_cell.angle_beta   90.00
_cell.angle_gamma   90.00
#
_symmetry.space_group_name_H-M   'P 1'
#
loop_
_entity.id
_entity.type
_entity.pdbx_description
1 polymer ?
#
loop_
_entity_poly.entity_id
_entity_poly.type
_entity_poly.pdbx_seq_one_letter_code
_entity_poly.pdbx_strand_id
1 'polypeptide(L)'
;MLNNSPKSVAIIVAHPDDETLWSGGTILSNPSWNCFVVCLSRKSDMERSEKFFKALKFLNVDGVIGDLDDGPDQTHLDEIIVQDAILKLMPQRHFDLVITHNPYGEYTRHIRHEEVSYAVINLWNQRKISTDELWTFAYEDGNKKYFPKPIEKANFFFPLTNEIWHKKYHIVTEIYGFKKNSFEADTTPRAESFWQFFIPIKAKNWLKQLEFEKM
;
A
#
# COMPACT_ATOMS: atom_id res chain seq x y z
N MET A 1 -5.41 4.48 31.70
CA MET A 1 -5.15 5.78 31.06
C MET A 1 -5.17 5.53 29.57
N LEU A 2 -6.06 6.19 28.82
CA LEU A 2 -6.05 6.07 27.35
C LEU A 2 -4.73 6.69 26.87
N ASN A 3 -3.95 5.92 26.13
CA ASN A 3 -2.68 6.39 25.58
C ASN A 3 -3.02 7.48 24.54
N ASN A 4 -2.75 8.74 24.88
CA ASN A 4 -3.05 9.91 24.03
C ASN A 4 -2.01 10.12 22.91
N SER A 5 -1.12 9.15 22.67
CA SER A 5 -0.13 9.23 21.61
C SER A 5 -0.77 9.02 20.24
N PRO A 6 -0.42 9.83 19.22
CA PRO A 6 -0.77 9.58 17.82
C PRO A 6 -0.47 8.13 17.42
N LYS A 7 -1.41 7.48 16.71
CA LYS A 7 -1.19 6.14 16.17
C LYS A 7 -0.05 6.18 15.15
N SER A 8 0.99 5.40 15.35
CA SER A 8 2.14 5.27 14.44
C SER A 8 1.84 4.24 13.36
N VAL A 9 1.87 4.67 12.10
CA VAL A 9 1.48 3.83 10.95
C VAL A 9 2.56 3.83 9.88
N ALA A 10 2.95 2.65 9.40
CA ALA A 10 3.76 2.51 8.20
C ALA A 10 2.89 2.05 7.02
N ILE A 11 3.00 2.70 5.87
CA ILE A 11 2.36 2.26 4.63
C ILE A 11 3.47 1.84 3.65
N ILE A 12 3.52 0.57 3.30
CA ILE A 12 4.58 -0.01 2.46
C ILE A 12 3.98 -0.37 1.10
N VAL A 13 4.40 0.34 0.06
CA VAL A 13 3.87 0.23 -1.30
C VAL A 13 4.94 -0.02 -2.35
N ALA A 14 4.53 -0.59 -3.48
CA ALA A 14 5.38 -0.92 -4.60
C ALA A 14 5.81 0.33 -5.37
N HIS A 15 4.86 1.12 -5.85
CA HIS A 15 5.10 2.22 -6.78
C HIS A 15 4.65 3.58 -6.24
N PRO A 16 5.16 4.70 -6.79
CA PRO A 16 4.72 6.02 -6.38
C PRO A 16 3.37 6.37 -7.01
N ASP A 17 2.30 6.31 -6.24
CA ASP A 17 0.87 6.51 -6.58
C ASP A 17 0.00 5.55 -5.77
N ASP A 18 0.50 4.34 -5.51
CA ASP A 18 -0.16 3.29 -4.73
C ASP A 18 -0.57 3.77 -3.33
N GLU A 19 0.25 4.58 -2.66
CA GLU A 19 -0.07 5.11 -1.33
C GLU A 19 -1.34 5.96 -1.35
N THR A 20 -1.54 6.68 -2.45
CA THR A 20 -2.70 7.53 -2.70
C THR A 20 -3.88 6.68 -3.16
N LEU A 21 -3.69 5.81 -4.16
CA LEU A 21 -4.74 5.00 -4.78
C LEU A 21 -5.42 4.04 -3.79
N TRP A 22 -4.66 3.41 -2.91
CA TRP A 22 -5.17 2.33 -2.05
C TRP A 22 -5.38 2.75 -0.59
N SER A 23 -4.71 3.79 -0.13
CA SER A 23 -4.81 4.25 1.27
C SER A 23 -4.92 5.77 1.47
N GLY A 24 -4.95 6.57 0.40
CA GLY A 24 -4.95 8.04 0.52
C GLY A 24 -6.17 8.56 1.29
N GLY A 25 -7.32 7.92 1.13
CA GLY A 25 -8.54 8.25 1.85
C GLY A 25 -8.43 7.94 3.34
N THR A 26 -7.82 6.80 3.70
CA THR A 26 -7.55 6.38 5.07
C THR A 26 -6.60 7.36 5.75
N ILE A 27 -5.53 7.77 5.06
CA ILE A 27 -4.59 8.79 5.56
C ILE A 27 -5.32 10.12 5.81
N LEU A 28 -6.04 10.63 4.81
CA LEU A 28 -6.76 11.91 4.89
C LEU A 28 -7.88 11.91 5.94
N SER A 29 -8.50 10.75 6.20
CA SER A 29 -9.58 10.59 7.19
C SER A 29 -9.05 10.48 8.62
N ASN A 30 -7.74 10.28 8.78
CA ASN A 30 -7.09 10.11 10.08
C ASN A 30 -5.91 11.08 10.26
N PRO A 31 -6.16 12.41 10.28
CA PRO A 31 -5.08 13.41 10.34
C PRO A 31 -4.28 13.39 11.65
N SER A 32 -4.75 12.68 12.66
CA SER A 32 -4.02 12.47 13.93
C SER A 32 -3.06 11.28 13.89
N TRP A 33 -3.04 10.49 12.83
CA TRP A 33 -2.08 9.39 12.68
C TRP A 33 -0.71 9.94 12.29
N ASN A 34 0.33 9.36 12.87
CA ASN A 34 1.71 9.59 12.46
C ASN A 34 2.09 8.56 11.39
N CYS A 35 1.77 8.88 10.14
CA CYS A 35 2.01 8.01 9.00
C CYS A 35 3.42 8.19 8.42
N PHE A 36 4.04 7.08 8.00
CA PHE A 36 5.29 7.04 7.25
C PHE A 36 5.13 6.13 6.02
N VAL A 37 5.32 6.67 4.82
CA VAL A 37 5.18 5.90 3.57
C VAL A 37 6.54 5.37 3.10
N VAL A 38 6.63 4.09 2.81
CA VAL A 38 7.77 3.41 2.20
C VAL A 38 7.36 2.97 0.79
N CYS A 39 7.86 3.66 -0.24
CA CYS A 39 7.71 3.24 -1.63
C CYS A 39 8.98 2.50 -2.08
N LEU A 40 8.87 1.33 -2.73
CA LEU A 40 10.04 0.50 -3.02
C LEU A 40 10.72 0.77 -4.36
N SER A 41 10.08 1.47 -5.29
CA SER A 41 10.56 1.61 -6.67
C SER A 41 10.68 3.07 -7.13
N ARG A 42 11.38 3.27 -8.25
CA ARG A 42 11.40 4.52 -9.04
C ARG A 42 12.03 5.74 -8.37
N LYS A 43 12.94 5.59 -7.40
CA LYS A 43 13.72 6.71 -6.84
C LYS A 43 14.55 7.45 -7.89
N SER A 44 15.17 6.74 -8.84
CA SER A 44 16.03 7.34 -9.87
C SER A 44 15.22 7.95 -11.03
N ASP A 45 13.92 7.68 -11.11
CA ASP A 45 12.99 8.40 -11.97
C ASP A 45 12.65 9.73 -11.29
N MET A 46 13.36 10.79 -11.67
CA MET A 46 13.20 12.12 -11.06
C MET A 46 11.76 12.63 -11.16
N GLU A 47 11.05 12.36 -12.25
CA GLU A 47 9.68 12.82 -12.42
C GLU A 47 8.73 12.10 -11.45
N ARG A 48 8.79 10.77 -11.41
CA ARG A 48 7.96 9.96 -10.49
C ARG A 48 8.31 10.23 -9.03
N SER A 49 9.60 10.30 -8.69
CA SER A 49 10.07 10.56 -7.33
C SER A 49 9.68 11.96 -6.84
N GLU A 50 9.73 13.00 -7.67
CA GLU A 50 9.28 14.33 -7.26
C GLU A 50 7.77 14.36 -7.01
N LYS A 51 6.98 13.69 -7.86
CA LYS A 51 5.52 13.60 -7.69
C LYS A 51 5.13 12.86 -6.42
N PHE A 52 5.86 11.79 -6.08
CA PHE A 52 5.72 11.08 -4.81
C PHE A 52 5.84 12.02 -3.61
N PHE A 53 6.94 12.76 -3.50
CA PHE A 53 7.13 13.67 -2.36
C PHE A 53 6.13 14.83 -2.34
N LYS A 54 5.67 15.30 -3.52
CA LYS A 54 4.57 16.28 -3.59
C LYS A 54 3.26 15.68 -3.07
N ALA A 55 2.95 14.42 -3.37
CA ALA A 55 1.79 13.72 -2.85
C ALA A 55 1.87 13.54 -1.34
N LEU A 56 3.01 13.09 -0.80
CA LEU A 56 3.21 12.96 0.65
C LEU A 56 3.05 14.30 1.38
N LYS A 57 3.58 15.39 0.80
CA LYS A 57 3.41 16.74 1.34
C LYS A 57 1.93 17.15 1.37
N PHE A 58 1.16 16.82 0.33
CA PHE A 58 -0.28 17.10 0.29
C PHE A 58 -1.05 16.27 1.33
N LEU A 59 -0.65 15.01 1.52
CA LEU A 59 -1.19 14.11 2.55
C LEU A 59 -0.75 14.48 3.98
N ASN A 60 0.23 15.38 4.13
CA ASN A 60 0.87 15.77 5.39
C ASN A 60 1.48 14.56 6.12
N VAL A 61 2.24 13.74 5.39
CA VAL A 61 2.94 12.56 5.93
C VAL A 61 4.40 12.54 5.49
N ASP A 62 5.24 11.85 6.27
CA ASP A 62 6.62 11.60 5.91
C ASP A 62 6.74 10.34 5.04
N GLY A 63 7.87 10.18 4.35
CA GLY A 63 8.15 8.94 3.65
C GLY A 63 9.48 8.90 2.94
N VAL A 64 9.74 7.76 2.32
CA VAL A 64 10.98 7.42 1.62
C VAL A 64 10.67 6.60 0.37
N ILE A 65 11.53 6.72 -0.63
CA ILE A 65 11.42 6.01 -1.91
C ILE A 65 12.68 5.19 -2.19
N GLY A 66 12.50 3.96 -2.62
CA GLY A 66 13.51 3.00 -3.06
C GLY A 66 13.64 2.94 -4.57
N ASP A 67 14.53 2.09 -5.08
CA ASP A 67 14.85 2.04 -6.51
C ASP A 67 14.81 0.62 -7.09
N LEU A 68 13.90 -0.21 -6.58
CA LEU A 68 13.57 -1.47 -7.27
C LEU A 68 13.00 -1.16 -8.66
N ASP A 69 13.19 -2.10 -9.57
CA ASP A 69 12.77 -2.00 -10.96
C ASP A 69 11.25 -1.94 -11.09
N ASP A 70 10.78 -1.14 -12.05
CA ASP A 70 9.38 -0.98 -12.41
C ASP A 70 9.20 -0.73 -13.91
N GLY A 71 8.20 -1.38 -14.50
CA GLY A 71 7.95 -1.43 -15.93
C GLY A 71 7.37 -2.76 -16.44
N PRO A 72 6.95 -2.81 -17.71
CA PRO A 72 6.34 -4.00 -18.32
C PRO A 72 7.29 -5.19 -18.42
N ASP A 73 8.60 -4.93 -18.43
CA ASP A 73 9.65 -5.94 -18.51
C ASP A 73 10.13 -6.42 -17.12
N GLN A 74 9.42 -6.05 -16.05
CA GLN A 74 9.68 -6.55 -14.70
C GLN A 74 9.71 -8.08 -14.68
N THR A 75 10.68 -8.62 -13.93
CA THR A 75 10.77 -10.05 -13.66
C THR A 75 10.67 -10.29 -12.16
N HIS A 76 10.39 -11.54 -11.78
CA HIS A 76 10.34 -11.90 -10.37
C HIS A 76 11.69 -11.67 -9.70
N LEU A 77 11.69 -10.94 -8.60
CA LEU A 77 12.86 -10.83 -7.72
C LEU A 77 12.87 -11.96 -6.70
N ASP A 78 14.08 -12.33 -6.26
CA ASP A 78 14.22 -13.11 -5.04
C ASP A 78 13.62 -12.32 -3.87
N GLU A 79 12.82 -13.00 -3.06
CA GLU A 79 12.15 -12.43 -1.90
C GLU A 79 13.14 -11.70 -0.97
N ILE A 80 14.38 -12.20 -0.83
CA ILE A 80 15.39 -11.58 0.02
C ILE A 80 15.73 -10.15 -0.43
N ILE A 81 15.72 -9.88 -1.74
CA ILE A 81 16.02 -8.55 -2.29
C ILE A 81 14.93 -7.56 -1.87
N VAL A 82 13.67 -7.98 -1.94
CA VAL A 82 12.51 -7.15 -1.58
C VAL A 82 12.48 -6.93 -0.06
N GLN A 83 12.73 -7.98 0.72
CA GLN A 83 12.87 -7.86 2.19
C GLN A 83 13.97 -6.87 2.58
N ASP A 84 15.15 -6.98 1.97
CA ASP A 84 16.27 -6.07 2.24
C ASP A 84 15.96 -4.64 1.85
N ALA A 85 15.26 -4.42 0.72
CA ALA A 85 14.81 -3.09 0.31
C ALA A 85 13.86 -2.47 1.35
N ILE A 86 12.88 -3.24 1.83
CA ILE A 86 11.95 -2.80 2.89
C ILE A 86 12.73 -2.42 4.15
N LEU A 87 13.61 -3.31 4.65
CA LEU A 87 14.33 -3.08 5.91
C LEU A 87 15.33 -1.91 5.84
N LYS A 88 15.92 -1.65 4.67
CA LYS A 88 16.83 -0.51 4.44
C LYS A 88 16.09 0.83 4.47
N LEU A 89 14.86 0.86 3.99
CA LEU A 89 14.07 2.09 3.87
C LEU A 89 13.24 2.37 5.14
N MET A 90 12.72 1.33 5.77
CA MET A 90 11.80 1.45 6.89
C MET A 90 12.52 1.90 8.18
N PRO A 91 11.99 2.89 8.92
CA PRO A 91 12.52 3.25 10.22
C PRO A 91 12.49 2.05 11.18
N GLN A 92 13.63 1.78 11.82
CA GLN A 92 13.79 0.67 12.77
C GLN A 92 13.14 1.02 14.11
N ARG A 93 11.80 1.01 14.14
CA ARG A 93 10.95 1.26 15.32
C ARG A 93 9.68 0.41 15.26
N HIS A 94 8.96 0.39 16.38
CA HIS A 94 7.62 -0.19 16.44
C HIS A 94 6.58 0.71 15.74
N PHE A 95 5.60 0.08 15.10
CA PHE A 95 4.42 0.73 14.53
C PHE A 95 3.15 0.09 15.09
N ASP A 96 2.16 0.90 15.47
CA ASP A 96 0.87 0.37 15.89
C ASP A 96 0.17 -0.35 14.73
N LEU A 97 0.43 0.08 13.48
CA LEU A 97 -0.12 -0.53 12.27
C LEU A 97 0.87 -0.49 11.09
N VAL A 98 0.93 -1.58 10.35
CA VAL A 98 1.51 -1.63 8.99
C VAL A 98 0.39 -1.85 7.97
N ILE A 99 0.37 -1.08 6.89
CA ILE A 99 -0.54 -1.25 5.75
C ILE A 99 0.30 -1.59 4.51
N THR A 100 -0.12 -2.59 3.73
CA THR A 100 0.59 -2.96 2.49
C THR A 100 -0.33 -3.62 1.46
N HIS A 101 0.25 -4.08 0.35
CA HIS A 101 -0.44 -4.84 -0.68
C HIS A 101 -0.97 -6.19 -0.15
N ASN A 102 -2.03 -6.67 -0.80
CA ASN A 102 -2.56 -8.01 -0.84
C ASN A 102 -1.63 -8.98 -1.59
N PRO A 103 -1.54 -10.27 -1.18
CA PRO A 103 -0.78 -11.28 -1.90
C PRO A 103 -1.28 -11.63 -3.33
N TYR A 104 -2.45 -11.13 -3.73
CA TYR A 104 -2.96 -11.19 -5.11
C TYR A 104 -2.75 -9.89 -5.90
N GLY A 105 -2.10 -8.89 -5.31
CA GLY A 105 -1.73 -7.62 -5.95
C GLY A 105 -2.87 -6.64 -6.19
N GLU A 106 -4.02 -6.82 -5.52
CA GLU A 106 -5.25 -5.98 -5.53
C GLU A 106 -5.99 -5.93 -6.87
N TYR A 107 -5.26 -5.82 -7.96
CA TYR A 107 -5.75 -5.72 -9.32
C TYR A 107 -4.68 -6.09 -10.33
N THR A 108 -5.09 -6.59 -11.49
CA THR A 108 -4.25 -6.94 -12.64
C THR A 108 -3.07 -7.88 -12.37
N ARG A 109 -2.93 -8.42 -11.15
CA ARG A 109 -1.82 -9.24 -10.64
C ARG A 109 -0.46 -8.61 -10.93
N HIS A 110 -0.24 -7.42 -10.37
CA HIS A 110 1.05 -6.74 -10.53
C HIS A 110 2.14 -7.46 -9.72
N ILE A 111 3.20 -7.94 -10.40
CA ILE A 111 4.25 -8.77 -9.81
C ILE A 111 4.84 -8.10 -8.56
N ARG A 112 5.20 -6.82 -8.67
CA ARG A 112 5.77 -6.07 -7.55
C ARG A 112 4.84 -6.00 -6.33
N HIS A 113 3.52 -5.88 -6.53
CA HIS A 113 2.56 -5.79 -5.41
C HIS A 113 2.52 -7.11 -4.65
N GLU A 114 2.45 -8.23 -5.40
CA GLU A 114 2.52 -9.57 -4.81
C GLU A 114 3.83 -9.72 -4.01
N GLU A 115 4.99 -9.39 -4.60
CA GLU A 115 6.29 -9.49 -3.92
C GLU A 115 6.40 -8.65 -2.65
N VAL A 116 5.95 -7.38 -2.69
CA VAL A 116 5.93 -6.50 -1.51
C VAL A 116 5.08 -7.12 -0.41
N SER A 117 3.88 -7.62 -0.76
CA SER A 117 2.99 -8.25 0.21
C SER A 117 3.63 -9.48 0.88
N TYR A 118 4.23 -10.37 0.08
CA TYR A 118 4.89 -11.57 0.57
C TYR A 118 6.03 -11.21 1.52
N ALA A 119 6.88 -10.26 1.12
CA ALA A 119 8.01 -9.81 1.91
C ALA A 119 7.56 -9.17 3.24
N VAL A 120 6.54 -8.30 3.25
CA VAL A 120 6.03 -7.68 4.49
C VAL A 120 5.45 -8.73 5.45
N ILE A 121 4.62 -9.66 4.96
CA ILE A 121 4.04 -10.73 5.78
C ILE A 121 5.16 -11.60 6.39
N ASN A 122 6.17 -11.93 5.59
CA ASN A 122 7.28 -12.76 6.05
C ASN A 122 8.19 -12.04 7.04
N LEU A 123 8.49 -10.76 6.82
CA LEU A 123 9.24 -9.93 7.75
C LEU A 123 8.52 -9.76 9.09
N TRP A 124 7.20 -9.56 9.08
CA TRP A 124 6.41 -9.48 10.31
C TRP A 124 6.38 -10.82 11.05
N ASN A 125 6.19 -11.93 10.34
CA ASN A 125 6.23 -13.28 10.92
C ASN A 125 7.62 -13.64 11.50
N GLN A 126 8.70 -13.16 10.87
CA GLN A 126 10.08 -13.28 11.37
C GLN A 126 10.42 -12.28 12.48
N ARG A 127 9.48 -11.39 12.87
CA ARG A 127 9.67 -10.31 13.85
C ARG A 127 10.73 -9.27 13.45
N LYS A 128 11.05 -9.17 12.16
CA LYS A 128 11.94 -8.13 11.60
C LYS A 128 11.21 -6.80 11.37
N ILE A 129 9.89 -6.86 11.11
CA ILE A 129 9.00 -5.72 11.24
C ILE A 129 8.26 -5.87 12.57
N SER A 130 8.30 -4.82 13.41
CA SER A 130 7.59 -4.78 14.69
C SER A 130 6.30 -3.99 14.55
N THR A 131 5.17 -4.68 14.59
CA THR A 131 3.85 -4.04 14.59
C THR A 131 2.79 -4.86 15.31
N ASP A 132 1.80 -4.19 15.88
CA ASP A 132 0.65 -4.80 16.57
C ASP A 132 -0.39 -5.36 15.60
N GLU A 133 -0.57 -4.72 14.44
CA GLU A 133 -1.48 -5.17 13.40
C GLU A 133 -0.95 -4.93 11.98
N LEU A 134 -1.35 -5.81 11.06
CA LEU A 134 -1.10 -5.71 9.64
C LEU A 134 -2.44 -5.59 8.91
N TRP A 135 -2.56 -4.56 8.07
CA TRP A 135 -3.63 -4.44 7.10
C TRP A 135 -3.10 -4.67 5.70
N THR A 136 -3.82 -5.46 4.90
CA THR A 136 -3.54 -5.57 3.46
C THR A 136 -4.71 -5.00 2.68
N PHE A 137 -4.45 -4.29 1.58
CA PHE A 137 -5.49 -3.82 0.67
C PHE A 137 -6.45 -4.98 0.27
N ALA A 138 -7.74 -4.67 0.13
CA ALA A 138 -8.76 -5.66 -0.22
C ALA A 138 -9.58 -5.17 -1.43
N TYR A 139 -9.06 -5.48 -2.62
CA TYR A 139 -9.67 -5.12 -3.90
C TYR A 139 -9.71 -6.32 -4.83
N GLU A 140 -10.58 -6.25 -5.82
CA GLU A 140 -10.68 -7.23 -6.90
C GLU A 140 -11.10 -6.55 -8.22
N ASP A 141 -10.68 -7.13 -9.35
CA ASP A 141 -10.92 -6.59 -10.69
C ASP A 141 -11.59 -7.61 -11.63
N GLY A 142 -12.13 -8.69 -11.07
CA GLY A 142 -12.75 -9.80 -11.80
C GLY A 142 -11.82 -10.51 -12.77
N ASN A 143 -10.51 -10.54 -12.52
CA ASN A 143 -9.46 -10.94 -13.47
C ASN A 143 -9.44 -10.01 -14.69
N LYS A 144 -9.24 -8.71 -14.44
CA LYS A 144 -9.16 -7.65 -15.46
C LYS A 144 -10.47 -7.38 -16.23
N LYS A 145 -11.62 -7.80 -15.69
CA LYS A 145 -12.94 -7.58 -16.32
C LYS A 145 -13.48 -6.18 -16.08
N TYR A 146 -13.06 -5.52 -15.01
CA TYR A 146 -13.44 -4.17 -14.65
C TYR A 146 -12.33 -3.48 -13.88
N PHE A 147 -12.44 -2.16 -13.70
CA PHE A 147 -11.54 -1.43 -12.80
C PHE A 147 -11.63 -1.96 -11.38
N PRO A 148 -10.54 -1.91 -10.61
CA PRO A 148 -10.47 -2.44 -9.26
C PRO A 148 -11.58 -1.90 -8.36
N LYS A 149 -12.24 -2.80 -7.63
CA LYS A 149 -13.31 -2.47 -6.68
C LYS A 149 -12.94 -2.93 -5.28
N PRO A 150 -13.23 -2.10 -4.25
CA PRO A 150 -13.04 -2.51 -2.86
C PRO A 150 -13.97 -3.67 -2.50
N ILE A 151 -13.45 -4.66 -1.75
CA ILE A 151 -14.22 -5.84 -1.33
C ILE A 151 -15.05 -5.49 -0.09
N GLU A 152 -16.35 -5.27 -0.26
CA GLU A 152 -17.27 -4.90 0.83
C GLU A 152 -17.28 -5.87 2.03
N LYS A 153 -16.94 -7.14 1.81
CA LYS A 153 -16.93 -8.19 2.83
C LYS A 153 -15.60 -8.32 3.58
N ALA A 154 -14.61 -7.46 3.32
CA ALA A 154 -13.36 -7.48 4.06
C ALA A 154 -13.56 -7.06 5.53
N ASN A 155 -12.53 -7.18 6.36
CA ASN A 155 -12.61 -6.77 7.77
C ASN A 155 -12.98 -5.29 7.91
N PHE A 156 -12.48 -4.47 7.00
CA PHE A 156 -12.84 -3.06 6.90
C PHE A 156 -13.28 -2.68 5.49
N PHE A 157 -14.33 -1.87 5.43
CA PHE A 157 -14.81 -1.21 4.24
C PHE A 157 -15.22 0.21 4.63
N PHE A 158 -14.56 1.21 4.05
CA PHE A 158 -14.68 2.61 4.40
C PHE A 158 -15.13 3.42 3.18
N PRO A 159 -16.43 3.74 3.06
CA PRO A 159 -16.90 4.73 2.10
C PRO A 159 -16.23 6.08 2.36
N LEU A 160 -15.63 6.68 1.34
CA LEU A 160 -15.02 7.99 1.45
C LEU A 160 -16.08 9.07 1.31
N THR A 161 -15.99 10.13 2.12
CA THR A 161 -16.78 11.34 1.88
C THR A 161 -16.38 11.95 0.55
N ASN A 162 -17.28 12.72 -0.07
CA ASN A 162 -16.96 13.42 -1.33
C ASN A 162 -15.73 14.32 -1.17
N GLU A 163 -15.58 15.00 -0.03
CA GLU A 163 -14.42 15.85 0.24
C GLU A 163 -13.11 15.05 0.21
N ILE A 164 -13.05 13.93 0.92
CA ILE A 164 -11.85 13.07 0.97
C ILE A 164 -11.56 12.47 -0.40
N TRP A 165 -12.59 11.98 -1.09
CA TRP A 165 -12.43 11.45 -2.44
C TRP A 165 -11.93 12.51 -3.43
N HIS A 166 -12.44 13.75 -3.36
CA HIS A 166 -11.96 14.84 -4.21
C HIS A 166 -10.49 15.20 -3.95
N LYS A 167 -10.06 15.22 -2.68
CA LYS A 167 -8.64 15.40 -2.33
C LYS A 167 -7.77 14.30 -2.92
N LYS A 168 -8.19 13.04 -2.78
CA LYS A 168 -7.48 11.89 -3.37
C LYS A 168 -7.42 11.97 -4.89
N TYR A 169 -8.54 12.26 -5.54
CA TYR A 169 -8.61 12.43 -6.99
C TYR A 169 -7.73 13.60 -7.48
N HIS A 170 -7.64 14.69 -6.71
CA HIS A 170 -6.72 15.80 -7.00
C HIS A 170 -5.25 15.37 -6.97
N ILE A 171 -4.84 14.56 -5.98
CA ILE A 171 -3.46 14.03 -5.95
C ILE A 171 -3.20 13.19 -7.21
N VAL A 172 -4.12 12.31 -7.59
CA VAL A 172 -3.99 11.47 -8.79
C VAL A 172 -3.89 12.31 -10.06
N THR A 173 -4.79 13.27 -10.30
CA THR A 173 -4.83 13.99 -11.58
C THR A 173 -3.90 15.18 -11.65
N GLU A 174 -3.76 15.96 -10.57
CA GLU A 174 -3.01 17.23 -10.60
C GLU A 174 -1.58 17.08 -10.07
N ILE A 175 -1.34 16.20 -9.10
CA ILE A 175 0.01 16.00 -8.53
C ILE A 175 0.77 14.93 -9.31
N TYR A 176 0.20 13.73 -9.44
CA TYR A 176 0.80 12.68 -10.28
C TYR A 176 0.65 12.97 -11.78
N GLY A 177 -0.32 13.81 -12.16
CA GLY A 177 -0.49 14.26 -13.54
C GLY A 177 -1.22 13.25 -14.43
N PHE A 178 -1.90 12.27 -13.84
CA PHE A 178 -2.66 11.29 -14.62
C PHE A 178 -3.86 11.96 -15.31
N LYS A 179 -4.06 11.63 -16.60
CA LYS A 179 -5.19 12.19 -17.36
C LYS A 179 -6.51 11.72 -16.75
N LYS A 180 -7.57 12.52 -16.85
CA LYS A 180 -8.88 12.18 -16.26
C LYS A 180 -9.52 10.90 -16.83
N ASN A 181 -9.09 10.47 -18.02
CA ASN A 181 -9.51 9.23 -18.68
C ASN A 181 -8.41 8.15 -18.66
N SER A 182 -7.46 8.27 -17.72
CA SER A 182 -6.44 7.25 -17.48
C SER A 182 -6.97 6.16 -16.57
N PHE A 183 -6.26 5.02 -16.55
CA PHE A 183 -6.57 3.92 -15.65
C PHE A 183 -6.59 4.38 -14.18
N GLU A 184 -5.61 5.17 -13.76
CA GLU A 184 -5.42 5.61 -12.38
C GLU A 184 -6.56 6.54 -11.94
N ALA A 185 -6.95 7.48 -12.80
CA ALA A 185 -8.08 8.37 -12.54
C ALA A 185 -9.41 7.61 -12.47
N ASP A 186 -9.69 6.72 -13.42
CA ASP A 186 -10.94 5.95 -13.46
C ASP A 186 -11.02 4.90 -12.33
N THR A 187 -9.87 4.39 -11.90
CA THR A 187 -9.75 3.42 -10.79
C THR A 187 -9.89 4.07 -9.43
N THR A 188 -9.65 5.39 -9.29
CA THR A 188 -9.59 6.08 -7.99
C THR A 188 -10.83 5.78 -7.13
N PRO A 189 -10.72 4.89 -6.12
CA PRO A 189 -11.90 4.24 -5.58
C PRO A 189 -12.62 5.17 -4.60
N ARG A 190 -13.95 5.09 -4.58
CA ARG A 190 -14.83 5.84 -3.66
C ARG A 190 -14.97 5.21 -2.28
N ALA A 191 -14.39 4.03 -2.08
CA ALA A 191 -14.26 3.39 -0.79
C ALA A 191 -12.89 2.71 -0.70
N GLU A 192 -12.39 2.53 0.51
CA GLU A 192 -11.15 1.79 0.77
C GLU A 192 -11.44 0.58 1.64
N SER A 193 -10.72 -0.52 1.40
CA SER A 193 -11.02 -1.78 2.05
C SER A 193 -9.75 -2.55 2.37
N PHE A 194 -9.79 -3.24 3.51
CA PHE A 194 -8.61 -3.90 4.09
C PHE A 194 -8.98 -5.23 4.76
N TRP A 195 -8.10 -6.22 4.58
CA TRP A 195 -8.03 -7.39 5.46
C TRP A 195 -7.13 -7.06 6.66
N GLN A 196 -7.49 -7.52 7.85
CA GLN A 196 -6.79 -7.20 9.10
C GLN A 196 -6.27 -8.46 9.79
N PHE A 197 -5.03 -8.37 10.28
CA PHE A 197 -4.38 -9.41 11.04
C PHE A 197 -3.75 -8.82 12.30
N PHE A 198 -3.94 -9.50 13.43
CA PHE A 198 -3.29 -9.17 14.72
C PHE A 198 -2.20 -10.17 15.12
N ILE A 199 -2.12 -11.30 14.42
CA ILE A 199 -1.24 -12.41 14.77
C ILE A 199 -0.44 -12.78 13.51
N PRO A 200 0.90 -12.69 13.52
CA PRO A 200 1.72 -12.90 12.33
C PRO A 200 1.51 -14.27 11.67
N ILE A 201 1.35 -15.33 12.47
CA ILE A 201 1.14 -16.68 11.94
C ILE A 201 -0.19 -16.82 11.16
N LYS A 202 -1.21 -16.01 11.48
CA LYS A 202 -2.46 -16.01 10.72
C LYS A 202 -2.27 -15.41 9.34
N ALA A 203 -1.55 -14.29 9.23
CA ALA A 203 -1.19 -13.70 7.94
C ALA A 203 -0.30 -14.65 7.11
N LYS A 204 0.67 -15.33 7.75
CA LYS A 204 1.52 -16.31 7.06
C LYS A 204 0.76 -17.55 6.60
N ASN A 205 -0.19 -18.05 7.38
CA ASN A 205 -1.04 -19.17 6.97
C ASN A 205 -1.97 -18.79 5.84
N TRP A 206 -2.53 -17.57 5.88
CA TRP A 206 -3.31 -17.03 4.76
C TRP A 206 -2.48 -17.00 3.49
N LEU A 207 -1.25 -16.45 3.53
CA LEU A 207 -0.33 -16.45 2.39
C LEU A 207 -0.12 -17.85 1.78
N LYS A 208 0.15 -18.87 2.61
CA LYS A 208 0.33 -20.26 2.16
C LYS A 208 -0.92 -20.85 1.51
N GLN A 209 -2.10 -20.51 2.01
CA GLN A 209 -3.36 -20.96 1.42
C GLN A 209 -3.49 -20.40 -0.01
N LEU A 210 -3.15 -19.12 -0.20
CA LEU A 210 -3.23 -18.48 -1.51
C LEU A 210 -2.21 -19.05 -2.50
N GLU A 211 -1.01 -19.41 -2.04
CA GLU A 211 -0.02 -20.12 -2.86
C GLU A 211 -0.56 -21.47 -3.36
N PHE A 212 -1.26 -22.21 -2.50
CA PHE A 212 -1.88 -23.49 -2.87
C PHE A 212 -3.02 -23.32 -3.88
N GLU A 213 -3.82 -22.25 -3.76
CA GLU A 213 -4.90 -21.93 -4.70
C GLU A 213 -4.39 -21.48 -6.09
N LYS A 214 -3.12 -21.04 -6.18
CA LYS A 214 -2.45 -20.67 -7.45
C LYS A 214 -1.89 -21.87 -8.22
N MET A 215 -1.72 -23.03 -7.57
CA MET A 215 -1.22 -24.28 -8.16
C MET A 215 -2.33 -25.10 -8.83
#